data_AF-A0A3R9TP54-F1
#
_entry.id   AF-A0A3R9TP54-F1
#
_cell.length_a   1.000
_cell.length_b   1.000
_cell.length_c   1.000
_cell.angle_alpha   90.00
_cell.angle_beta   90.00
_cell.angle_gamma   90.00
#
_symmetry.space_group_name_H-M   'P 1'
#
loop_
_entity.id
_entity.type
_entity.pdbx_description
1 polymer ?
#
loop_
_entity_poly.entity_id
_entity_poly.type
_entity_poly.pdbx_seq_one_letter_code
_entity_poly.pdbx_strand_id
1 'polypeptide(L)'
;MKPCKYPYSGRPKLIRQALPRFILLGNVAFNSNLVKYIDTMRQVAPNQTIIYFKIPKFLSHEEKYVRVPLKIDEVVKILNR
;
A
#
# COMPACT_ATOMS: atom_id res chain seq x y z
N MET A 1 2.42 -51.39 -14.52
CA MET A 1 2.84 -50.07 -13.98
C MET A 1 3.46 -50.28 -12.61
N LYS A 2 4.64 -49.71 -12.33
CA LYS A 2 5.24 -49.76 -10.97
C LYS A 2 4.71 -48.59 -10.13
N PRO A 3 4.20 -48.83 -8.92
CA PRO A 3 3.71 -47.77 -8.05
C PRO A 3 4.86 -46.86 -7.58
N CYS A 4 4.57 -45.56 -7.45
CA CYS A 4 5.54 -44.57 -6.97
C CYS A 4 5.94 -44.89 -5.51
N LYS A 5 7.25 -44.87 -5.20
CA LYS A 5 7.79 -45.28 -3.89
C LYS A 5 7.32 -44.42 -2.71
N TYR A 6 6.94 -43.16 -2.96
CA TYR A 6 6.41 -42.23 -1.96
C TYR A 6 5.22 -41.45 -2.53
N PRO A 7 4.01 -42.03 -2.54
CA PRO A 7 2.82 -41.41 -3.15
C PRO A 7 2.39 -40.12 -2.45
N TYR A 8 2.94 -39.84 -1.26
CA TYR A 8 2.63 -38.67 -0.43
C TYR A 8 3.85 -37.78 -0.15
N SER A 9 4.91 -37.85 -0.96
CA SER A 9 6.02 -36.88 -0.88
C SER A 9 5.60 -35.52 -1.44
N GLY A 10 4.55 -34.93 -0.88
CA GLY A 10 4.11 -33.59 -1.20
C GLY A 10 5.13 -32.61 -0.64
N ARG A 11 6.12 -32.23 -1.45
CA ARG A 11 6.99 -31.10 -1.10
C ARG A 11 6.08 -29.90 -0.87
N PRO A 12 6.17 -29.19 0.27
CA PRO A 12 5.36 -28.01 0.49
C PRO A 12 5.61 -27.04 -0.65
N LYS A 13 4.54 -26.58 -1.31
CA LYS A 13 4.63 -25.56 -2.35
C LYS A 13 5.33 -24.34 -1.75
N LEU A 14 6.42 -23.90 -2.36
CA LEU A 14 7.03 -22.61 -2.06
C LEU A 14 6.00 -21.52 -2.37
N ILE A 15 5.31 -21.03 -1.33
CA ILE A 15 4.44 -19.87 -1.44
C ILE A 15 5.37 -18.66 -1.58
N ARG A 16 5.58 -18.21 -2.81
CA ARG A 16 6.26 -16.94 -3.07
C ARG A 16 5.36 -15.84 -2.52
N GLN A 17 5.75 -15.24 -1.40
CA GLN A 17 5.09 -14.04 -0.92
C GLN A 17 5.20 -12.99 -2.03
N ALA A 18 4.07 -12.46 -2.48
CA ALA A 18 4.07 -11.39 -3.46
C ALA A 18 4.77 -10.17 -2.82
N LEU A 19 5.69 -9.55 -3.56
CA LEU A 19 6.31 -8.31 -3.12
C LEU A 19 5.21 -7.26 -2.86
N PRO A 20 5.32 -6.45 -1.79
CA PRO A 20 4.36 -5.41 -1.52
C PRO A 20 4.34 -4.42 -2.69
N ARG A 21 3.13 -4.08 -3.16
CA ARG A 21 2.96 -3.09 -4.21
C ARG A 21 3.05 -1.70 -3.58
N PHE A 22 3.99 -0.89 -4.03
CA PHE A 22 4.13 0.50 -3.63
C PHE A 22 3.44 1.43 -4.63
N ILE A 23 2.91 2.54 -4.13
CA ILE A 23 2.37 3.65 -4.92
C ILE A 23 3.32 4.81 -4.76
N LEU A 24 3.79 5.35 -5.88
CA LEU A 24 4.65 6.52 -5.93
C LEU A 24 3.79 7.78 -6.10
N LEU A 25 3.90 8.70 -5.16
CA LEU A 25 3.30 10.04 -5.20
C LEU A 25 4.41 11.08 -5.14
N GLY A 26 4.82 11.57 -6.32
CA GLY A 26 5.91 12.54 -6.44
C GLY A 26 7.21 11.94 -5.94
N ASN A 27 7.74 12.46 -4.83
CA ASN A 27 8.96 11.99 -4.18
C ASN A 27 8.73 11.06 -2.98
N VAL A 28 7.47 10.70 -2.68
CA VAL A 28 7.13 9.79 -1.58
C VAL A 28 6.50 8.52 -2.12
N ALA A 29 6.98 7.36 -1.68
CA ALA A 29 6.35 6.08 -1.98
C ALA A 29 5.83 5.43 -0.70
N PHE A 30 4.66 4.80 -0.78
CA PHE A 30 4.10 4.07 0.36
C PHE A 30 3.39 2.80 -0.10
N ASN A 31 3.21 1.87 0.83
CA ASN A 31 2.60 0.58 0.53
C ASN A 31 1.13 0.79 0.15
N SER A 32 0.68 0.21 -0.96
CA SER A 32 -0.73 0.25 -1.42
C SER A 32 -1.73 -0.16 -0.33
N ASN A 33 -1.34 -1.02 0.60
CA ASN A 33 -2.16 -1.40 1.76
C ASN A 33 -2.48 -0.24 2.70
N LEU A 34 -1.78 0.89 2.64
CA LEU A 34 -2.06 2.07 3.47
C LEU A 34 -3.11 3.00 2.85
N VAL A 35 -3.50 2.79 1.60
CA VAL A 35 -4.54 3.61 0.92
C VAL A 35 -5.85 3.57 1.71
N LYS A 36 -6.21 2.42 2.30
CA LYS A 36 -7.41 2.27 3.14
C LYS A 36 -7.40 3.10 4.44
N TYR A 37 -6.24 3.62 4.83
CA TYR A 37 -6.09 4.44 6.03
C TYR A 37 -5.96 5.92 5.71
N ILE A 38 -6.15 6.33 4.45
CA ILE A 38 -6.26 7.75 4.09
C ILE A 38 -7.57 8.27 4.69
N ASP A 39 -7.45 9.29 5.54
CA ASP A 39 -8.59 9.94 6.19
C ASP A 39 -9.03 11.14 5.37
N THR A 40 -8.11 12.10 5.15
CA THR A 40 -8.38 13.30 4.35
C THR A 40 -7.17 13.69 3.51
N MET A 41 -7.42 14.37 2.38
CA MET A 41 -6.39 14.98 1.55
C MET A 41 -6.70 16.46 1.37
N ARG A 42 -5.72 17.32 1.61
CA ARG A 42 -5.89 18.77 1.49
C ARG A 42 -4.79 19.36 0.63
N GLN A 43 -5.18 20.15 -0.36
CA GLN A 43 -4.23 20.97 -1.11
C GLN A 43 -3.85 22.20 -0.26
N VAL A 44 -2.55 22.37 -0.02
CA VAL A 44 -2.03 23.51 0.77
C VAL A 44 -1.43 24.57 -0.14
N ALA A 45 -0.84 24.16 -1.26
CA ALA A 45 -0.32 25.05 -2.29
C ALA A 45 -0.67 24.49 -3.68
N PRO A 46 -0.55 25.28 -4.77
CA PRO A 46 -0.93 24.84 -6.11
C PRO A 46 -0.33 23.50 -6.52
N ASN A 47 0.91 23.20 -6.11
CA ASN A 47 1.62 21.95 -6.39
C ASN A 47 1.97 21.17 -5.12
N GLN A 48 1.22 21.35 -4.02
CA GLN A 48 1.50 20.64 -2.79
C GLN A 48 0.21 20.16 -2.10
N THR A 49 0.15 18.86 -1.84
CA THR A 49 -0.98 18.19 -1.20
C THR A 49 -0.49 17.52 0.08
N ILE A 50 -1.24 17.67 1.16
CA ILE A 50 -1.02 16.93 2.41
C ILE A 50 -2.04 15.81 2.48
N ILE A 51 -1.55 14.59 2.70
CA ILE A 51 -2.36 13.39 2.89
C ILE A 51 -2.32 13.05 4.37
N TYR A 52 -3.48 12.99 5.00
CA TYR A 52 -3.64 12.57 6.39
C TYR A 52 -4.01 11.09 6.43
N PHE A 53 -3.28 10.34 7.24
CA PHE A 53 -3.49 8.93 7.48
C PHE A 53 -3.94 8.71 8.91
N LYS A 54 -4.96 7.86 9.09
CA LYS A 54 -5.46 7.41 10.38
C LYS A 54 -5.23 5.91 10.50
N ILE A 55 -4.05 5.51 10.95
CA ILE A 55 -3.63 4.11 11.01
C ILE A 55 -4.14 3.50 12.33
N PRO A 56 -4.90 2.40 12.31
CA PRO A 56 -5.38 1.78 13.54
C PRO A 56 -4.23 1.18 14.34
N LYS A 57 -4.23 1.45 15.64
CA LYS A 57 -3.49 0.75 16.70
C LYS A 57 -4.49 0.03 17.61
N PHE A 58 -4.01 -0.87 18.44
CA PHE A 58 -4.82 -1.82 19.24
C PHE A 58 -6.09 -1.20 19.88
N LEU A 59 -5.98 0.02 20.45
CA LEU A 59 -7.09 0.75 21.08
C LEU A 59 -7.17 2.22 20.66
N SER A 60 -6.39 2.65 19.66
CA SER A 60 -6.29 4.06 19.27
C SER A 60 -5.98 4.18 17.77
N HIS A 61 -5.88 5.41 17.27
CA HIS A 61 -5.43 5.66 15.91
C HIS A 61 -4.15 6.48 15.96
N GLU A 62 -3.16 6.11 15.15
CA GLU A 62 -1.98 6.91 14.91
C GLU A 62 -2.24 7.81 13.71
N GLU A 63 -2.27 9.11 13.97
CA GLU A 63 -2.39 10.13 12.94
C GLU A 63 -1.00 10.43 12.35
N LYS A 64 -0.88 10.31 11.03
CA LYS A 64 0.32 10.72 10.29
C LYS A 64 -0.07 11.61 9.15
N TYR A 65 0.84 12.46 8.72
CA TYR A 65 0.65 13.24 7.51
C TYR A 65 1.87 13.14 6.62
N VAL A 66 1.64 13.19 5.31
CA VAL A 66 2.68 13.17 4.29
C VAL A 66 2.47 14.37 3.38
N ARG A 67 3.54 15.11 3.12
CA ARG A 67 3.53 16.22 2.16
C ARG A 67 4.01 15.70 0.81
N VAL A 68 3.16 15.81 -0.19
CA VAL A 68 3.44 15.38 -1.56
C VAL A 68 3.56 16.63 -2.45
N PRO A 69 4.61 16.76 -3.27
CA PRO A 69 4.79 17.86 -4.21
C PRO A 69 3.99 17.63 -5.51
N LEU A 70 2.69 17.35 -5.39
CA LEU A 70 1.76 17.17 -6.50
C LEU A 70 0.45 17.92 -6.26
N LYS A 71 -0.27 18.22 -7.33
CA LYS A 71 -1.64 18.75 -7.23
C LYS A 71 -2.59 17.67 -6.73
N ILE A 72 -3.66 18.07 -6.06
CA ILE A 72 -4.62 17.10 -5.50
C ILE A 72 -5.28 16.24 -6.60
N ASP A 73 -5.58 16.83 -7.75
CA ASP A 73 -6.15 16.12 -8.91
C ASP A 73 -5.21 15.01 -9.42
N GLU A 74 -3.92 15.29 -9.53
CA GLU A 74 -2.90 14.32 -9.93
C GLU A 74 -2.77 13.18 -8.93
N VAL A 75 -2.79 13.50 -7.63
CA VAL A 75 -2.75 12.49 -6.56
C VAL A 75 -3.96 11.56 -6.65
N VAL A 76 -5.16 12.11 -6.80
CA VAL A 76 -6.41 11.33 -6.94
C VAL A 76 -6.36 10.45 -8.19
N LYS A 77 -5.87 10.97 -9.31
CA LYS A 77 -5.70 10.21 -10.56
C LYS A 77 -4.75 9.03 -10.40
N ILE A 78 -3.67 9.17 -9.63
CA ILE A 78 -2.73 8.08 -9.35
C ILE A 78 -3.36 7.03 -8.43
N LEU A 79 -4.10 7.45 -7.40
CA LEU A 79 -4.73 6.54 -6.45
C LEU A 79 -5.89 5.73 -7.06
N ASN A 80 -6.60 6.31 -8.02
CA ASN A 80 -7.74 5.67 -8.70
C ASN A 80 -7.34 4.76 -9.88
N ARG A 81 -6.05 4.56 -10.13
CA ARG A 81 -5.55 3.73 -11.23
C ARG A 81 -5.41 2.25 -10.84
#